data_AF-A0A1G7A1K1-F1
#
_entry.id   AF-A0A1G7A1K1-F1
#
_cell.length_a   1.000
_cell.length_b   1.000
_cell.length_c   1.000
_cell.angle_alpha   90.00
_cell.angle_beta   90.00
_cell.angle_gamma   90.00
#
_symmetry.space_group_name_H-M   'P 1'
#
loop_
_entity.id
_entity.type
_entity.pdbx_description
1 polymer ?
#
loop_
_entity_poly.entity_id
_entity_poly.type
_entity_poly.pdbx_seq_one_letter_code
_entity_poly.pdbx_strand_id
1 'polypeptide(L)'
;MLDTRKILQENLKALLDTRPETSRLNLSREMKVGDGTLGSIQYGKGNPTLQVLEAIARFFNLETWQLLSPNLGQSSVAVKAAVHSKEVGGWPLEKIRQPDFNALPSEDKDEIEHLIAYKMKRFKETRARKKKL
;
A
#
# COMPACT_ATOMS: atom_id res chain seq x y z
N MET A 1 6.43 -5.23 -18.96
CA MET A 1 5.48 -6.01 -18.15
C MET A 1 6.03 -6.04 -16.73
N LEU A 2 5.24 -5.69 -15.71
CA LEU A 2 5.71 -5.71 -14.31
C LEU A 2 5.96 -7.16 -13.88
N ASP A 3 7.16 -7.48 -13.43
CA ASP A 3 7.47 -8.80 -12.89
C ASP A 3 7.08 -8.85 -11.41
N THR A 4 5.86 -9.32 -11.15
CA THR A 4 5.28 -9.38 -9.81
C THR A 4 6.09 -10.26 -8.86
N ARG A 5 6.78 -11.30 -9.36
CA ARG A 5 7.66 -12.15 -8.55
C ARG A 5 8.86 -11.37 -8.08
N LYS A 6 9.47 -10.59 -8.98
CA LYS A 6 10.59 -9.73 -8.66
C LYS A 6 10.20 -8.63 -7.66
N ILE A 7 9.04 -8.00 -7.84
CA ILE A 7 8.53 -6.98 -6.91
C ILE A 7 8.32 -7.58 -5.51
N LEU A 8 7.66 -8.73 -5.43
CA LEU A 8 7.42 -9.40 -4.16
C LEU A 8 8.75 -9.80 -3.48
N GLN A 9 9.71 -10.30 -4.25
CA GLN A 9 11.04 -10.65 -3.78
C GLN A 9 11.75 -9.45 -3.17
N GLU A 10 11.80 -8.33 -3.90
CA GLU A 10 12.44 -7.09 -3.47
C GLU A 10 11.77 -6.52 -2.22
N ASN A 11 10.45 -6.49 -2.19
CA ASN A 11 9.67 -6.02 -1.05
C ASN A 11 9.87 -6.90 0.18
N LEU A 12 9.81 -8.23 0.04
CA LEU A 12 10.03 -9.14 1.16
C LEU A 12 11.46 -8.98 1.71
N LYS A 13 12.46 -8.85 0.83
CA LYS A 13 13.84 -8.62 1.26
C LYS A 13 13.96 -7.32 2.06
N ALA A 14 13.39 -6.22 1.54
CA ALA A 14 13.41 -4.93 2.24
C ALA A 14 12.72 -5.01 3.61
N LEU A 15 11.62 -5.75 3.73
CA LEU A 15 10.92 -5.95 5.01
C LEU A 15 11.75 -6.78 6.00
N LEU A 16 12.41 -7.85 5.54
CA LEU A 16 13.29 -8.66 6.38
C LEU A 16 14.52 -7.85 6.85
N ASP A 17 15.06 -6.99 5.99
CA ASP A 17 16.20 -6.12 6.32
C ASP A 17 15.85 -5.09 7.41
N THR A 18 14.56 -4.84 7.71
CA THR A 18 14.15 -4.01 8.87
C THR A 18 14.35 -4.67 10.22
N ARG A 19 14.59 -6.00 10.25
CA ARG A 19 14.79 -6.79 11.48
C ARG A 19 16.02 -7.69 11.33
N PRO A 20 17.22 -7.13 11.16
CA PRO A 20 18.44 -7.92 10.95
C PRO A 20 18.79 -8.79 12.16
N GLU A 21 18.31 -8.42 13.34
CA GLU A 21 18.53 -9.12 14.61
C GLU A 21 17.79 -10.47 14.68
N THR A 22 16.76 -10.69 13.86
CA THR A 22 15.94 -11.89 13.91
C THR A 22 16.25 -12.80 12.73
N SER A 23 16.62 -14.06 13.00
CA SER A 23 16.85 -15.03 11.93
C SER A 23 15.58 -15.29 11.11
N ARG A 24 15.74 -15.58 9.80
CA ARG A 24 14.62 -15.93 8.91
C ARG A 24 13.78 -17.08 9.47
N LEU A 25 14.42 -18.08 10.09
CA LEU A 25 13.74 -19.22 10.70
C LEU A 25 12.83 -18.80 11.87
N ASN A 26 13.26 -17.83 12.67
CA ASN A 26 12.42 -17.31 13.76
C ASN A 26 11.28 -16.47 13.20
N LEU A 27 11.54 -15.60 12.21
CA LEU A 27 10.49 -14.84 11.53
C LEU A 27 9.45 -15.76 10.88
N SER A 28 9.88 -16.85 10.25
CA SER A 28 8.96 -17.81 9.64
C SER A 28 8.01 -18.42 10.68
N ARG A 29 8.53 -18.75 11.87
CA ARG A 29 7.72 -19.26 13.00
C ARG A 29 6.74 -18.22 13.52
N GLU A 30 7.18 -16.98 13.71
CA GLU A 30 6.33 -15.88 14.19
C GLU A 30 5.20 -15.56 13.19
N MET A 31 5.52 -15.58 11.89
CA MET A 31 4.58 -15.34 10.80
C MET A 31 3.66 -16.52 10.51
N LYS A 32 3.95 -17.70 11.09
CA LYS A 32 3.30 -18.98 10.77
C LYS A 32 3.40 -19.34 9.28
N VAL A 33 4.53 -19.02 8.67
CA VAL A 33 4.85 -19.35 7.27
C VAL A 33 6.04 -20.31 7.27
N GLY A 34 5.99 -21.36 6.44
CA GLY A 34 7.12 -22.31 6.36
C GLY A 34 8.41 -21.62 5.91
N ASP A 35 9.54 -21.92 6.56
CA ASP A 35 10.85 -21.33 6.21
C ASP A 35 11.22 -21.54 4.74
N GLY A 36 10.92 -22.73 4.19
CA GLY A 36 11.13 -23.05 2.78
C GLY A 36 10.28 -22.18 1.84
N THR A 37 9.05 -21.82 2.24
CA THR A 37 8.18 -20.90 1.49
C THR A 37 8.77 -19.50 1.51
N LEU A 38 9.18 -19.03 2.69
CA LEU A 38 9.76 -17.70 2.88
C LEU A 38 11.06 -17.54 2.09
N GLY A 39 11.93 -18.56 2.12
CA GLY A 39 13.13 -18.64 1.29
C GLY A 39 12.82 -18.67 -0.21
N SER A 40 11.82 -19.44 -0.64
CA SER A 40 11.42 -19.51 -2.05
C SER A 40 10.96 -18.14 -2.59
N ILE A 41 10.25 -17.35 -1.79
CA ILE A 41 9.85 -15.99 -2.15
C ILE A 41 11.08 -15.06 -2.16
N GLN A 42 11.93 -15.13 -1.14
CA GLN A 42 13.14 -14.31 -1.01
C GLN A 42 14.13 -14.51 -2.18
N TYR A 43 14.16 -15.70 -2.79
CA TYR A 43 14.97 -15.98 -3.97
C TYR A 43 14.21 -15.87 -5.30
N GLY A 44 12.94 -15.42 -5.28
CA GLY A 44 12.13 -15.21 -6.50
C GLY A 44 11.70 -16.49 -7.22
N LYS A 45 11.78 -17.65 -6.55
CA LYS A 45 11.50 -18.97 -7.14
C LYS A 45 10.11 -19.51 -6.80
N GLY A 46 9.48 -19.00 -5.76
CA GLY A 46 8.18 -19.47 -5.27
C GLY A 46 6.99 -18.79 -5.93
N ASN A 47 5.87 -19.51 -6.04
CA ASN A 47 4.55 -18.95 -6.30
C ASN A 47 3.70 -19.07 -5.01
N PRO A 48 3.79 -18.09 -4.10
CA PRO A 48 3.09 -18.17 -2.82
C PRO A 48 1.58 -18.05 -3.01
N THR A 49 0.83 -18.77 -2.16
CA THR A 49 -0.63 -18.62 -2.11
C THR A 49 -1.02 -17.27 -1.51
N LEU A 50 -2.25 -16.83 -1.77
CA LEU A 50 -2.79 -15.61 -1.17
C LEU A 50 -2.74 -15.64 0.37
N GLN A 51 -2.97 -16.82 0.98
CA GLN A 51 -2.92 -16.98 2.44
C GLN A 51 -1.52 -16.71 3.00
N VAL A 52 -0.47 -17.14 2.28
CA VAL A 52 0.92 -16.85 2.67
C VAL A 52 1.20 -15.36 2.56
N LEU A 53 0.73 -14.71 1.49
CA LEU A 53 0.88 -13.25 1.33
C LEU A 53 0.14 -12.49 2.43
N GLU A 54 -1.07 -12.91 2.80
CA GLU A 54 -1.81 -12.31 3.92
C GLU A 54 -1.09 -12.47 5.26
N ALA A 55 -0.54 -13.66 5.54
CA ALA A 55 0.22 -13.90 6.77
C ALA A 55 1.46 -12.99 6.85
N ILE A 56 2.18 -12.85 5.73
CA ILE A 56 3.32 -11.94 5.63
C ILE A 56 2.88 -10.49 5.83
N ALA A 57 1.85 -10.06 5.11
CA ALA A 57 1.36 -8.68 5.17
C ALA A 57 0.91 -8.32 6.59
N ARG A 58 0.09 -9.17 7.22
CA ARG A 58 -0.37 -8.97 8.61
C ARG A 58 0.78 -8.85 9.59
N PHE A 59 1.83 -9.66 9.47
CA PHE A 59 2.98 -9.59 10.35
C PHE A 59 3.72 -8.25 10.27
N PHE A 60 3.80 -7.68 9.07
CA PHE A 60 4.41 -6.36 8.84
C PHE A 60 3.43 -5.19 8.96
N ASN A 61 2.18 -5.43 9.39
CA ASN A 61 1.09 -4.45 9.43
C ASN A 61 0.82 -3.78 8.07
N LEU A 62 0.84 -4.58 7.00
CA LEU A 62 0.58 -4.16 5.64
C LEU A 62 -0.68 -4.82 5.09
N GLU A 63 -1.19 -4.24 4.01
CA GLU A 63 -2.20 -4.89 3.18
C GLU A 63 -1.54 -5.80 2.13
N THR A 64 -2.23 -6.89 1.76
CA THR A 64 -1.68 -7.92 0.87
C THR A 64 -1.26 -7.37 -0.50
N TRP A 65 -2.02 -6.41 -1.06
CA TRP A 65 -1.70 -5.80 -2.34
C TRP A 65 -0.43 -4.94 -2.27
N GLN A 66 -0.07 -4.40 -1.10
CA GLN A 66 1.12 -3.57 -0.93
C GLN A 66 2.39 -4.40 -1.15
N LEU A 67 2.39 -5.68 -0.76
CA LEU A 67 3.49 -6.60 -1.05
C LEU A 67 3.78 -6.76 -2.55
N LEU A 68 2.78 -6.50 -3.41
CA LEU A 68 2.88 -6.60 -4.86
C LEU A 68 3.08 -5.23 -5.54
N SER A 69 3.07 -4.14 -4.76
CA SER A 69 3.32 -2.80 -5.27
C SER A 69 4.82 -2.53 -5.33
N PRO A 70 5.37 -2.00 -6.43
CA PRO A 70 6.77 -1.61 -6.47
C PRO A 70 7.08 -0.52 -5.43
N ASN A 71 8.32 -0.52 -4.93
CA ASN A 71 8.89 0.49 -4.02
C ASN A 71 8.30 0.56 -2.59
N LEU A 72 7.81 -0.55 -2.04
CA LEU A 72 7.24 -0.61 -0.70
C LEU A 72 8.19 -0.04 0.40
N GLY A 73 9.50 -0.22 0.23
CA GLY A 73 10.54 0.25 1.17
C GLY A 73 11.13 1.65 0.90
N GLN A 74 10.78 2.32 -0.21
CA GLN A 74 11.29 3.68 -0.50
C GLN A 74 10.38 4.79 0.06
N SER A 75 9.15 4.46 0.45
CA SER A 75 8.27 5.39 1.14
C SER A 75 8.48 5.28 2.66
N SER A 76 9.57 5.84 3.15
CA SER A 76 9.82 6.07 4.59
C SER A 76 8.71 6.91 5.26
N VAL A 77 7.73 7.41 4.50
CA VAL A 77 6.56 8.16 4.98
C VAL A 77 5.39 7.21 5.34
N ALA A 78 5.35 5.98 4.82
CA ALA A 78 4.21 5.07 5.02
C ALA A 78 4.30 4.20 6.29
N VAL A 79 5.50 4.01 6.87
CA VAL A 79 5.68 3.12 8.04
C VAL A 79 5.05 3.67 9.32
N LYS A 80 4.76 4.99 9.39
CA LYS A 80 3.96 5.58 10.47
C LYS A 80 2.44 5.50 10.25
N ALA A 81 1.97 5.12 9.06
CA ALA A 81 0.54 4.96 8.78
C ALA A 81 0.00 3.57 9.20
N ALA A 82 0.87 2.56 9.32
CA ALA A 82 0.48 1.17 9.56
C ALA A 82 0.04 0.83 11.00
N VAL A 83 0.26 1.71 11.99
CA VAL A 83 -0.17 1.47 13.38
C VAL A 83 -1.65 1.86 13.61
N HIS A 84 -2.35 2.40 12.60
CA HIS A 84 -3.76 2.81 12.72
C HIS A 84 -4.74 2.06 11.80
N SER A 85 -4.32 1.05 11.06
CA SER A 85 -5.21 0.35 10.12
C SER A 85 -6.08 -0.71 10.80
N LYS A 86 -7.08 -0.21 11.55
CA LYS A 86 -8.39 -0.84 11.66
C LYS A 86 -9.45 -0.17 10.76
N GLU A 87 -9.05 0.77 9.89
CA GLU A 87 -9.94 1.41 8.92
C GLU A 87 -9.37 1.32 7.51
N VAL A 88 -10.06 0.52 6.69
CA VAL A 88 -9.93 0.53 5.23
C VAL A 88 -10.58 1.82 4.75
N GLY A 89 -9.79 2.79 4.31
CA GLY A 89 -10.29 4.05 3.76
C GLY A 89 -9.59 5.26 4.34
N GLY A 90 -8.35 5.53 3.89
CA GLY A 90 -7.67 6.79 4.18
C GLY A 90 -8.43 7.94 3.52
N TRP A 91 -9.37 8.50 4.25
CA TRP A 91 -10.14 9.66 3.86
C TRP A 91 -9.19 10.81 3.45
N PRO A 92 -9.20 11.27 2.18
CA PRO A 92 -8.16 12.17 1.67
C PRO A 92 -8.37 13.64 2.05
N LEU A 93 -9.47 13.97 2.73
CA LEU A 93 -9.84 15.34 3.06
C LEU A 93 -9.63 15.57 4.57
N GLU A 94 -8.44 15.99 4.98
CA GLU A 94 -8.09 16.19 6.40
C GLU A 94 -9.03 17.15 7.15
N LYS A 95 -9.65 18.09 6.44
CA LYS A 95 -10.54 19.11 7.02
C LYS A 95 -12.01 18.69 7.10
N ILE A 96 -12.38 17.63 6.41
CA ILE A 96 -13.76 17.12 6.39
C ILE A 96 -13.72 15.78 7.12
N ARG A 97 -14.65 15.49 8.02
CA ARG A 97 -14.69 14.16 8.62
C ARG A 97 -15.48 13.24 7.69
N GLN A 98 -14.95 12.04 7.44
CA GLN A 98 -15.63 11.01 6.64
C GLN A 98 -17.09 10.74 7.07
N PRO A 99 -17.43 10.60 8.38
CA PRO A 99 -18.82 10.40 8.79
C PRO A 99 -19.73 11.59 8.41
N ASP A 100 -19.23 12.81 8.53
CA ASP A 100 -19.99 14.02 8.19
C ASP A 100 -20.27 14.08 6.68
N PHE A 101 -19.30 13.69 5.85
CA PHE A 101 -19.50 13.59 4.40
C PHE A 101 -20.46 12.47 4.01
N ASN A 102 -20.36 11.30 4.66
CA ASN A 102 -21.25 10.18 4.39
C ASN A 102 -22.70 10.48 4.76
N ALA A 103 -22.92 11.34 5.76
CA ALA A 103 -24.24 11.81 6.18
C ALA A 103 -24.89 12.80 5.18
N LEU A 104 -24.15 13.32 4.20
CA LEU A 104 -24.71 14.25 3.21
C LEU A 104 -25.71 13.55 2.26
N PRO A 105 -26.77 14.27 1.85
CA PRO A 105 -27.61 13.90 0.71
C PRO A 105 -26.81 13.62 -0.57
N SER A 106 -27.37 12.81 -1.47
CA SER A 106 -26.73 12.50 -2.75
C SER A 106 -26.50 13.74 -3.62
N GLU A 107 -27.44 14.69 -3.60
CA GLU A 107 -27.34 15.94 -4.36
C GLU A 107 -26.11 16.77 -3.96
N ASP A 108 -25.87 16.90 -2.65
CA ASP A 108 -24.71 17.63 -2.13
C ASP A 108 -23.39 16.92 -2.45
N LYS A 109 -23.39 15.58 -2.47
CA LYS A 109 -22.22 14.78 -2.85
C LYS A 109 -21.87 14.96 -4.33
N ASP A 110 -22.87 14.97 -5.20
CA ASP A 110 -22.70 15.16 -6.64
C ASP A 110 -22.15 16.57 -6.94
N GLU A 111 -22.60 17.60 -6.22
CA GLU A 111 -22.08 18.96 -6.36
C GLU A 111 -20.60 19.04 -5.94
N ILE A 112 -20.24 18.41 -4.82
CA ILE A 112 -18.85 18.35 -4.34
C ILE A 112 -17.96 17.65 -5.37
N GLU A 113 -18.40 16.51 -5.93
CA GLU A 113 -17.66 15.79 -6.96
C GLU A 113 -17.45 16.65 -8.22
N HIS A 114 -18.52 17.33 -8.67
CA HIS A 114 -18.45 18.20 -9.82
C HIS A 114 -17.46 19.37 -9.61
N LEU A 115 -17.45 19.99 -8.43
CA LEU A 115 -16.52 21.06 -8.07
C LEU A 115 -15.05 20.58 -8.05
N ILE A 116 -14.81 19.37 -7.52
CA ILE A 116 -13.48 18.76 -7.51
C ILE A 116 -13.02 18.49 -8.96
N ALA A 117 -13.87 17.86 -9.77
CA ALA A 117 -13.59 17.56 -11.17
C ALA A 117 -13.28 18.84 -11.97
N TYR A 118 -14.07 19.91 -11.76
CA TYR A 118 -13.86 21.20 -12.39
C TYR A 118 -12.51 21.83 -12.01
N LYS A 119 -12.17 21.86 -10.72
CA LYS A 119 -10.87 22.40 -10.26
C LYS A 119 -9.69 21.60 -10.80
N MET A 120 -9.80 20.27 -10.85
CA MET A 120 -8.78 19.41 -11.45
C MET A 120 -8.58 19.68 -12.95
N LYS A 121 -9.68 19.85 -13.69
CA LYS A 121 -9.64 20.20 -15.12
C LYS A 121 -8.94 21.53 -15.35
N ARG A 122 -9.32 22.57 -14.61
CA ARG A 122 -8.70 23.90 -14.69
C ARG A 122 -7.20 23.88 -14.33
N PHE A 123 -6.80 23.08 -13.35
CA PHE A 123 -5.39 22.92 -12.98
C PHE A 123 -4.58 22.24 -14.09
N LYS A 124 -5.14 21.22 -14.75
CA LYS A 124 -4.50 20.56 -15.92
C LYS A 124 -4.32 21.54 -17.09
N GLU A 125 -5.35 22.34 -17.40
CA GLU A 125 -5.33 23.32 -18.49
C GLU A 125 -4.30 24.44 -18.24
N THR A 126 -4.22 24.95 -17.02
CA THR A 126 -3.22 25.97 -16.64
C THR A 126 -1.79 25.44 -16.67
N ARG A 127 -1.56 24.19 -16.27
CA ARG A 127 -0.24 23.52 -16.36
C ARG A 127 0.16 23.25 -17.81
N ALA A 128 -0.78 22.89 -18.69
CA ALA A 128 -0.53 22.68 -20.11
C ALA A 128 -0.13 23.98 -20.83
N ARG A 129 -0.72 25.12 -20.46
CA ARG A 129 -0.35 26.44 -21.01
C ARG A 129 1.06 26.90 -20.59
N LYS A 130 1.47 26.63 -19.34
CA LYS A 130 2.83 26.95 -18.86
C LYS A 130 3.95 26.12 -19.48
N LYS A 131 3.65 24.95 -20.07
CA LYS A 131 4.62 24.09 -20.75
C LYS A 131 4.86 24.44 -22.23
N LYS A 132 4.08 25.39 -22.77
CA LYS A 132 4.14 25.82 -24.18
C LYS A 132 4.78 27.21 -24.38
N LEU A 133 5.19 27.86 -23.28
CA LEU A 133 6.05 29.05 -23.24
C LEU A 133 7.47 28.59 -22.89
#